data_AF-A0A7V5MRB4-F1
#
_entry.id   AF-A0A7V5MRB4-F1
#
_cell.length_a   1.000
_cell.length_b   1.000
_cell.length_c   1.000
_cell.angle_alpha   90.00
_cell.angle_beta   90.00
_cell.angle_gamma   90.00
#
_symmetry.space_group_name_H-M   'P 1'
#
loop_
_entity.id
_entity.type
_entity.pdbx_description
1 polymer ?
#
loop_
_entity_poly.entity_id
_entity_poly.type
_entity_poly.pdbx_seq_one_letter_code
_entity_poly.pdbx_strand_id
1 'polypeptide(L)'
;MKVSLGVRSLPDYSSSAASSATVASSLAIASDVYNRLMGTVTPNDAMAAWWRDPGFLLALAAALPVWGLLWWLGGQARPDPLWPLHAQGVVLRGVLLYPFVEEWLFRGSLQPWIGRRLPGQWAGISLANVIVSLLFALLHLLGHPPFAAMAVFIPSLVFGWLRDRHGSFLPAFAMHAWYNLGYFWTTSGMQGVI
;
A
#
# COMPACT_ATOMS: atom_id res chain seq x y z
N MET A 1 -68.37 36.11 23.20
CA MET A 1 -67.08 36.31 22.49
C MET A 1 -66.17 35.15 22.90
N LYS A 2 -65.95 34.15 22.02
CA LYS A 2 -65.12 32.96 22.30
C LYS A 2 -63.65 33.27 21.96
N VAL A 3 -62.74 33.13 22.91
CA VAL A 3 -61.29 33.24 22.68
C VAL A 3 -60.77 31.84 22.31
N SER A 4 -60.21 31.71 21.11
CA SER A 4 -59.54 30.50 20.62
C SER A 4 -58.08 30.52 21.06
N LEU A 5 -57.65 29.52 21.83
CA LEU A 5 -56.25 29.32 22.20
C LEU A 5 -55.56 28.57 21.04
N GLY A 6 -54.70 29.27 20.31
CA GLY A 6 -53.86 28.69 19.28
C GLY A 6 -52.77 27.81 19.88
N VAL A 7 -52.82 26.51 19.60
CA VAL A 7 -51.74 25.56 19.93
C VAL A 7 -50.55 25.87 19.02
N ARG A 8 -49.46 26.38 19.61
CA ARG A 8 -48.18 26.60 18.92
C ARG A 8 -47.52 25.24 18.69
N SER A 9 -47.37 24.81 17.44
CA SER A 9 -46.64 23.60 17.08
C SER A 9 -45.16 23.71 17.52
N LEU A 10 -44.66 22.67 18.19
CA LEU A 10 -43.25 22.58 18.56
C LEU A 10 -42.40 22.36 17.31
N PRO A 11 -41.16 22.90 17.26
CA PRO A 11 -40.25 22.68 16.13
C PRO A 11 -39.91 21.18 15.97
N ASP A 12 -39.89 20.73 14.72
CA ASP A 12 -39.57 19.35 14.34
C ASP A 12 -38.06 19.08 14.49
N TYR A 13 -37.68 18.49 15.63
CA TYR A 13 -36.28 18.15 15.96
C TYR A 13 -35.72 16.95 15.18
N SER A 14 -36.55 16.23 14.41
CA SER A 14 -36.14 15.01 13.70
C SER A 14 -35.05 15.26 12.64
N SER A 15 -35.07 16.42 11.99
CA SER A 15 -34.11 16.82 10.96
C SER A 15 -32.70 17.08 11.50
N SER A 16 -32.58 17.65 12.70
CA SER A 16 -31.29 17.94 13.34
C SER A 16 -30.56 16.67 13.81
N ALA A 17 -31.30 15.69 14.34
CA ALA A 17 -30.78 14.41 14.77
C ALA A 17 -30.29 13.56 13.60
N ALA A 18 -31.03 13.57 12.48
CA ALA A 18 -30.62 12.89 11.25
C ALA A 18 -29.30 13.47 10.69
N SER A 19 -29.15 14.81 10.67
CA SER A 19 -27.92 15.45 10.21
C SER A 19 -26.70 15.13 11.08
N SER A 20 -26.90 15.05 12.41
CA SER A 20 -25.84 14.73 13.37
C SER A 20 -25.38 13.27 13.24
N ALA A 21 -26.31 12.35 13.00
CA ALA A 21 -26.00 10.95 12.75
C ALA A 21 -25.21 10.75 11.44
N THR A 22 -25.58 11.45 10.37
CA THR A 22 -24.86 11.38 9.08
C THR A 22 -23.43 11.91 9.22
N VAL A 23 -23.22 13.04 9.90
CA VAL A 23 -21.88 13.60 10.14
C VAL A 23 -21.04 12.65 10.99
N ALA A 24 -21.62 12.05 12.04
CA ALA A 24 -20.93 11.06 12.87
C ALA A 24 -20.51 9.81 12.07
N SER A 25 -21.38 9.30 11.17
CA SER A 25 -21.04 8.18 10.29
C SER A 25 -19.94 8.52 9.28
N SER A 26 -19.97 9.72 8.68
CA SER A 26 -18.91 10.15 7.75
C SER A 26 -17.56 10.32 8.45
N LEU A 27 -17.54 10.86 9.67
CA LEU A 27 -16.33 10.97 10.49
C LEU A 27 -15.81 9.60 10.96
N ALA A 28 -16.70 8.66 11.24
CA ALA A 28 -16.33 7.28 11.56
C ALA A 28 -15.71 6.56 10.35
N ILE A 29 -16.25 6.75 9.15
CA ILE A 29 -15.67 6.20 7.92
C ILE A 29 -14.33 6.86 7.62
N ALA A 30 -14.24 8.18 7.72
CA ALA A 30 -13.00 8.92 7.50
C ALA A 30 -11.91 8.51 8.51
N SER A 31 -12.28 8.29 9.78
CA SER A 31 -11.34 7.82 10.80
C SER A 31 -10.96 6.35 10.62
N ASP A 32 -11.87 5.46 10.20
CA ASP A 32 -11.54 4.06 9.87
C ASP A 32 -10.62 3.98 8.64
N VAL A 33 -10.91 4.77 7.59
CA VAL A 33 -10.04 4.90 6.42
C VAL A 33 -8.69 5.45 6.84
N TYR A 34 -8.65 6.54 7.62
CA TYR A 34 -7.42 7.12 8.14
C TYR A 34 -6.60 6.10 8.96
N ASN A 35 -7.23 5.38 9.88
CA ASN A 35 -6.58 4.37 10.73
C ASN A 35 -6.09 3.17 9.90
N ARG A 36 -6.76 2.82 8.80
CA ARG A 36 -6.30 1.80 7.84
C ARG A 36 -5.15 2.30 6.97
N LEU A 37 -5.13 3.59 6.63
CA LEU A 37 -4.07 4.22 5.86
C LEU A 37 -2.79 4.43 6.69
N MET A 38 -2.97 4.86 7.94
CA MET A 38 -1.89 5.32 8.80
C MET A 38 -1.52 4.33 9.91
N GLY A 39 -2.27 3.23 10.08
CA GLY A 39 -2.12 2.31 11.21
C GLY A 39 -2.74 2.88 12.50
N THR A 40 -2.86 2.05 13.55
CA THR A 40 -3.38 2.45 14.87
C THR A 40 -2.40 3.31 15.68
N VAL A 41 -1.39 3.88 15.03
CA VAL A 41 -0.36 4.67 15.68
C VAL A 41 -0.80 6.13 15.69
N THR A 42 -0.49 6.88 16.75
CA THR A 42 -0.83 8.30 16.81
C THR A 42 -0.28 9.02 15.57
N PRO A 43 -0.93 10.07 15.04
CA PRO A 43 -0.51 10.76 13.81
C PRO A 43 0.98 11.16 13.78
N ASN A 44 1.56 11.43 14.95
CA ASN A 44 2.97 11.79 15.12
C ASN A 44 3.94 10.62 14.90
N ASP A 45 3.53 9.39 15.20
CA ASP A 45 4.36 8.19 15.06
C ASP A 45 4.16 7.52 13.68
N ALA A 46 2.97 7.63 13.08
CA ALA A 46 2.73 7.16 11.71
C ALA A 46 3.47 8.01 10.66
N MET A 47 3.71 9.29 10.98
CA MET A 47 4.64 10.19 10.28
C MET A 47 6.05 10.17 10.85
N ALA A 48 6.40 9.23 11.74
CA ALA A 48 7.80 8.97 12.06
C ALA A 48 8.55 8.89 10.74
N ALA A 49 9.68 9.59 10.62
CA ALA A 49 10.41 9.76 9.38
C ALA A 49 11.00 8.41 8.91
N TRP A 50 10.16 7.49 8.45
CA TRP A 50 10.52 6.16 7.97
C TRP A 50 11.45 6.27 6.76
N TRP A 51 11.36 7.36 6.01
CA TRP A 51 12.33 7.70 4.97
C TRP A 51 13.75 7.97 5.49
N ARG A 52 13.96 8.13 6.81
CA ARG A 52 15.27 8.22 7.48
C ARG A 52 15.65 6.93 8.21
N ASP A 53 14.76 5.93 8.26
CA ASP A 53 15.06 4.67 8.92
C ASP A 53 16.17 3.93 8.17
N PRO A 54 17.23 3.45 8.85
CA PRO A 54 18.31 2.73 8.18
C PRO A 54 17.83 1.48 7.44
N GLY A 55 16.82 0.80 7.99
CA GLY A 55 16.20 -0.36 7.36
C GLY A 55 15.55 -0.03 6.03
N PHE A 56 14.77 1.04 6.01
CA PHE A 56 14.16 1.58 4.80
C PHE A 56 15.22 2.01 3.78
N LEU A 57 16.26 2.73 4.20
CA LEU A 57 17.34 3.18 3.31
C LEU A 57 18.16 2.01 2.74
N LEU A 58 18.41 0.97 3.54
CA LEU A 58 19.06 -0.26 3.08
C LEU A 58 18.18 -1.00 2.07
N ALA A 59 16.87 -1.08 2.30
CA ALA A 59 15.93 -1.66 1.34
C ALA A 59 15.88 -0.86 0.02
N LEU A 60 15.87 0.47 0.12
CA LEU A 60 15.93 1.37 -1.04
C LEU A 60 17.21 1.14 -1.85
N ALA A 61 18.36 1.03 -1.17
CA ALA A 61 19.66 0.77 -1.80
C ALA A 61 19.76 -0.66 -2.38
N ALA A 62 19.13 -1.64 -1.74
CA ALA A 62 19.07 -3.03 -2.21
C ALA A 62 18.30 -3.18 -3.53
N ALA A 63 17.49 -2.20 -3.94
CA ALA A 63 16.87 -2.19 -5.25
C ALA A 63 17.91 -2.05 -6.38
N LEU A 64 19.02 -1.33 -6.16
CA LEU A 64 20.04 -1.08 -7.18
C LEU A 64 20.68 -2.37 -7.73
N PRO A 65 21.18 -3.32 -6.91
CA PRO A 65 21.67 -4.60 -7.43
C PRO A 65 20.56 -5.43 -8.08
N VAL A 66 19.31 -5.32 -7.63
CA VAL A 66 18.17 -5.99 -8.28
C VAL A 66 17.94 -5.44 -9.68
N TRP A 67 17.95 -4.11 -9.85
CA TRP A 67 17.82 -3.48 -11.17
C TRP A 67 18.99 -3.85 -12.08
N GLY A 68 20.22 -3.88 -11.55
CA GLY A 68 21.40 -4.33 -12.29
C GLY A 68 21.26 -5.77 -12.77
N LEU A 69 20.76 -6.66 -11.93
CA LEU A 69 20.48 -8.05 -12.29
C LEU A 69 19.38 -8.15 -13.36
N LEU A 70 18.28 -7.42 -13.20
CA LEU A 70 17.18 -7.41 -14.18
C LEU A 70 17.65 -6.90 -15.54
N TRP A 71 18.44 -5.83 -15.56
CA TRP A 71 19.04 -5.31 -16.78
C TRP A 71 19.99 -6.31 -17.45
N TRP A 72 20.82 -6.99 -16.65
CA TRP A 72 21.74 -8.02 -17.15
C TRP A 72 20.99 -9.22 -17.75
N LEU A 73 19.94 -9.70 -17.08
CA LEU A 73 19.08 -10.79 -17.55
C LEU A 73 18.21 -10.38 -18.76
N GLY A 74 17.80 -9.12 -18.83
CA GLY A 74 16.91 -8.56 -19.85
C GLY A 74 17.59 -8.16 -21.17
N GLY A 75 18.80 -8.65 -21.44
CA GLY A 75 19.50 -8.39 -22.69
C GLY A 75 20.19 -7.02 -22.78
N GLN A 76 20.36 -6.33 -21.65
CA GLN A 76 21.19 -5.12 -21.53
C GLN A 76 20.77 -3.96 -22.44
N ALA A 77 19.48 -3.86 -22.75
CA ALA A 77 18.93 -2.73 -23.49
C ALA A 77 19.31 -1.41 -22.82
N ARG A 78 19.63 -0.37 -23.61
CA ARG A 78 20.01 0.94 -23.05
C ARG A 78 18.79 1.54 -22.32
N PRO A 79 18.86 1.75 -20.99
CA PRO A 79 17.73 2.31 -20.26
C PRO A 79 17.50 3.76 -20.70
N ASP A 80 16.26 4.10 -21.05
CA ASP A 80 15.87 5.47 -21.39
C ASP A 80 15.57 6.27 -20.11
N PRO A 81 16.32 7.33 -19.78
CA PRO A 81 16.04 8.16 -18.61
C PRO A 81 14.69 8.88 -18.66
N LEU A 82 14.13 9.08 -19.86
CA LEU A 82 12.87 9.80 -20.09
C LEU A 82 11.68 8.86 -20.30
N TRP A 83 11.85 7.55 -20.12
CA TRP A 83 10.79 6.56 -20.27
C TRP A 83 9.47 6.91 -19.55
N PRO A 84 9.46 7.54 -18.33
CA PRO A 84 8.21 7.86 -17.66
C PRO A 84 7.35 8.88 -18.43
N LEU A 85 7.99 9.77 -19.20
CA LEU A 85 7.31 10.76 -20.03
C LEU A 85 6.63 10.14 -21.24
N HIS A 86 7.23 9.06 -21.77
CA HIS A 86 6.73 8.36 -22.96
C HIS A 86 5.74 7.23 -22.61
N ALA A 87 5.82 6.66 -21.40
CA ALA A 87 4.99 5.55 -20.95
C ALA A 87 4.12 5.91 -19.72
N GLN A 88 3.48 7.08 -19.75
CA GLN A 88 2.69 7.63 -18.63
C GLN A 88 1.64 6.66 -18.09
N GLY A 89 0.97 5.90 -18.98
CA GLY A 89 -0.01 4.89 -18.58
C GLY A 89 0.58 3.69 -17.84
N VAL A 90 1.85 3.36 -18.08
CA VAL A 90 2.59 2.33 -17.32
C VAL A 90 3.00 2.88 -15.97
N VAL A 91 3.48 4.12 -15.90
CA VAL A 91 3.80 4.79 -14.63
C VAL A 91 2.57 4.86 -13.73
N LEU A 92 1.47 5.40 -14.25
CA LEU A 92 0.25 5.58 -13.47
C LEU A 92 -0.28 4.25 -12.92
N ARG A 93 -0.26 3.18 -13.73
CA ARG A 93 -0.83 1.88 -13.34
C ARG A 93 0.18 0.99 -12.61
N GLY A 94 1.30 0.67 -13.25
CA GLY A 94 2.28 -0.30 -12.77
C GLY A 94 3.23 0.22 -11.68
N VAL A 95 3.44 1.54 -11.58
CA VAL A 95 4.31 2.12 -10.55
C VAL A 95 3.52 2.71 -9.38
N LEU A 96 2.34 3.28 -9.65
CA LEU A 96 1.55 3.97 -8.64
C LEU A 96 0.28 3.22 -8.24
N LEU A 97 -0.68 3.05 -9.14
CA LEU A 97 -2.02 2.59 -8.79
C LEU A 97 -2.06 1.13 -8.32
N TYR A 98 -1.50 0.18 -9.09
CA TYR A 98 -1.50 -1.22 -8.71
C TYR A 98 -0.69 -1.47 -7.44
N PRO A 99 0.57 -0.97 -7.31
CA PRO A 99 1.31 -1.12 -6.06
C PRO A 99 0.59 -0.53 -4.86
N PHE A 100 -0.10 0.61 -5.01
CA PHE A 100 -0.88 1.18 -3.92
C PHE A 100 -2.02 0.27 -3.48
N VAL A 101 -2.82 -0.22 -4.42
CA VAL A 101 -3.95 -1.12 -4.14
C VAL A 101 -3.47 -2.43 -3.54
N GLU A 102 -2.40 -2.99 -4.07
CA GLU A 102 -1.79 -4.22 -3.58
C GLU A 102 -1.28 -4.06 -2.15
N GLU A 103 -0.46 -3.06 -1.86
CA GLU A 103 0.07 -2.88 -0.50
C GLU A 103 -1.03 -2.48 0.49
N TRP A 104 -2.05 -1.71 0.07
CA TRP A 104 -3.22 -1.44 0.91
C TRP A 104 -3.98 -2.72 1.28
N LEU A 105 -4.19 -3.62 0.32
CA LEU A 105 -4.85 -4.90 0.54
C LEU A 105 -4.00 -5.84 1.41
N PHE A 106 -2.74 -6.07 1.02
CA PHE A 106 -1.88 -7.06 1.65
C PHE A 106 -1.29 -6.58 2.98
N ARG A 107 -0.80 -5.33 3.07
CA ARG A 107 -0.13 -4.79 4.26
C ARG A 107 -1.02 -3.92 5.12
N GLY A 108 -1.91 -3.17 4.48
CA GLY A 108 -2.90 -2.34 5.18
C GLY A 108 -4.02 -3.17 5.81
N SER A 109 -4.38 -4.31 5.20
CA SER A 109 -5.54 -5.11 5.63
C SER A 109 -5.19 -6.54 6.04
N LEU A 110 -4.65 -7.36 5.13
CA LEU A 110 -4.50 -8.81 5.36
C LEU A 110 -3.44 -9.15 6.40
N GLN A 111 -2.23 -8.58 6.31
CA GLN A 111 -1.13 -8.83 7.25
C GLN A 111 -1.50 -8.45 8.70
N PRO A 112 -2.09 -7.27 8.99
CA PRO A 112 -2.60 -6.96 10.33
C PRO A 112 -3.72 -7.91 10.79
N TRP A 113 -4.60 -8.34 9.87
CA TRP A 113 -5.68 -9.28 10.20
C TRP A 113 -5.14 -10.66 10.62
N ILE A 114 -4.11 -11.18 9.93
CA ILE A 114 -3.43 -12.42 10.31
C ILE A 114 -2.61 -12.20 11.58
N GLY A 115 -1.87 -11.09 11.68
CA GLY A 115 -0.98 -10.79 12.81
C GLY A 115 -1.71 -10.69 14.16
N ARG A 116 -2.98 -10.26 14.16
CA ARG A 116 -3.83 -10.28 15.36
C ARG A 116 -4.21 -11.69 15.84
N ARG A 117 -4.15 -12.70 14.97
CA ARG A 117 -4.48 -14.11 15.26
C ARG A 117 -3.26 -14.97 15.50
N LEU A 118 -2.14 -14.62 14.88
CA LEU A 118 -0.86 -15.33 14.95
C LEU A 118 0.21 -14.38 15.49
N PRO A 119 0.20 -14.08 16.81
CA PRO A 119 1.20 -13.19 17.39
C PRO A 119 2.57 -13.88 17.41
N GLY A 120 3.61 -13.11 17.12
CA GLY A 120 4.99 -13.60 17.13
C GLY A 120 5.80 -13.10 15.94
N GLN A 121 7.07 -12.85 16.19
CA GLN A 121 8.03 -12.41 15.18
C GLN A 121 9.41 -12.97 15.49
N TRP A 122 10.17 -13.25 14.44
CA TRP A 122 11.57 -13.66 14.54
C TRP A 122 12.42 -12.68 13.74
N ALA A 123 13.41 -12.06 14.40
CA ALA A 123 14.23 -10.99 13.83
C ALA A 123 13.42 -9.83 13.18
N GLY A 124 12.23 -9.54 13.72
CA GLY A 124 11.31 -8.52 13.20
C GLY A 124 10.44 -8.98 12.03
N ILE A 125 10.57 -10.22 11.55
CA ILE A 125 9.71 -10.81 10.53
C ILE A 125 8.58 -11.58 11.23
N SER A 126 7.33 -11.13 11.05
CA SER A 126 6.17 -11.84 11.59
C SER A 126 5.78 -13.06 10.75
N LEU A 127 5.14 -14.05 11.35
CA LEU A 127 4.55 -15.16 10.61
C LEU A 127 3.47 -14.66 9.63
N ALA A 128 2.75 -13.60 10.00
CA ALA A 128 1.80 -12.94 9.12
C ALA A 128 2.46 -12.39 7.85
N ASN A 129 3.65 -11.77 7.96
CA ASN A 129 4.42 -11.32 6.82
C ASN A 129 4.80 -12.48 5.89
N VAL A 130 5.29 -13.59 6.45
CA VAL A 130 5.67 -14.77 5.65
C VAL A 130 4.48 -15.32 4.87
N ILE A 131 3.34 -15.51 5.54
CA ILE A 131 2.11 -16.01 4.90
C ILE A 131 1.63 -15.05 3.81
N VAL A 132 1.54 -13.76 4.10
CA VAL A 132 1.09 -12.76 3.13
C VAL A 132 2.04 -12.67 1.94
N SER A 133 3.34 -12.73 2.17
CA SER A 133 4.33 -12.69 1.09
C SER A 133 4.27 -13.93 0.21
N LEU A 134 4.00 -15.10 0.79
CA LEU A 134 3.76 -16.32 0.02
C LEU A 134 2.48 -16.23 -0.82
N LEU A 135 1.38 -15.77 -0.23
CA LEU A 135 0.11 -15.56 -0.96
C LEU A 135 0.28 -14.55 -2.10
N PHE A 136 1.01 -13.46 -1.85
CA PHE A 136 1.32 -12.45 -2.85
C PHE A 136 2.09 -13.04 -4.03
N ALA A 137 3.16 -13.80 -3.76
CA ALA A 137 3.93 -14.49 -4.79
C ALA A 137 3.10 -15.53 -5.57
N LEU A 138 2.23 -16.28 -4.88
CA LEU A 138 1.34 -17.24 -5.54
C LEU A 138 0.33 -16.57 -6.48
N LEU A 139 -0.22 -15.41 -6.11
CA LEU A 139 -1.13 -14.66 -6.98
C LEU A 139 -0.42 -14.14 -8.24
N HIS A 140 0.89 -13.87 -8.17
CA HIS A 140 1.67 -13.48 -9.35
C HIS A 140 1.79 -14.60 -10.39
N LEU A 141 1.57 -15.87 -10.03
CA LEU A 141 1.52 -16.97 -10.99
C LEU A 141 0.38 -16.84 -12.01
N LEU A 142 -0.65 -16.03 -11.71
CA LEU A 142 -1.77 -15.78 -12.63
C LEU A 142 -1.37 -14.91 -13.82
N GLY A 143 -0.30 -14.11 -13.69
CA GLY A 143 0.13 -13.14 -14.70
C GLY A 143 1.59 -13.25 -15.12
N HIS A 144 2.40 -14.08 -14.43
CA HIS A 144 3.84 -14.14 -14.65
C HIS A 144 4.39 -15.58 -14.67
N PRO A 145 5.51 -15.82 -15.38
CA PRO A 145 6.22 -17.10 -15.32
C PRO A 145 6.61 -17.49 -13.89
N PRO A 146 6.69 -18.79 -13.55
CA PRO A 146 6.95 -19.24 -12.18
C PRO A 146 8.18 -18.62 -11.52
N PHE A 147 9.28 -18.47 -12.26
CA PHE A 147 10.49 -17.86 -11.72
C PHE A 147 10.30 -16.39 -11.32
N ALA A 148 9.62 -15.60 -12.15
CA ALA A 148 9.34 -14.19 -11.86
C ALA A 148 8.36 -14.06 -10.68
N ALA A 149 7.32 -14.90 -10.63
CA ALA A 149 6.37 -14.92 -9.52
C ALA A 149 7.03 -15.32 -8.19
N MET A 150 7.96 -16.29 -8.20
CA MET A 150 8.70 -16.66 -7.00
C MET A 150 9.73 -15.59 -6.59
N ALA A 151 10.32 -14.88 -7.55
CA ALA A 151 11.27 -13.82 -7.27
C ALA A 151 10.65 -12.65 -6.47
N VAL A 152 9.35 -12.38 -6.63
CA VAL A 152 8.68 -11.31 -5.86
C VAL A 152 8.47 -11.66 -4.38
N PHE A 153 8.66 -12.91 -3.97
CA PHE A 153 8.53 -13.31 -2.56
C PHE A 153 9.53 -12.56 -1.65
N ILE A 154 10.78 -12.41 -2.08
CA ILE A 154 11.82 -11.74 -1.29
C ILE A 154 11.55 -10.25 -1.09
N PRO A 155 11.30 -9.41 -2.12
CA PRO A 155 10.93 -8.02 -1.91
C PRO A 155 9.62 -7.90 -1.11
N SER A 156 8.65 -8.78 -1.35
CA SER A 156 7.39 -8.84 -0.58
C SER A 156 7.65 -9.05 0.93
N LEU A 157 8.59 -9.92 1.31
CA LEU A 157 9.01 -10.09 2.72
C LEU A 157 9.60 -8.80 3.30
N VAL A 158 10.43 -8.08 2.54
CA VAL A 158 11.00 -6.80 2.98
C VAL A 158 9.92 -5.75 3.18
N PHE A 159 8.94 -5.68 2.28
CA PHE A 159 7.82 -4.74 2.36
C PHE A 159 6.95 -5.03 3.59
N GLY A 160 6.63 -6.31 3.85
CA GLY A 160 5.89 -6.68 5.04
C GLY A 160 6.68 -6.45 6.33
N TRP A 161 8.00 -6.58 6.31
CA TRP A 161 8.86 -6.23 7.44
C TRP A 161 8.82 -4.71 7.73
N LEU A 162 8.88 -3.87 6.70
CA LEU A 162 8.71 -2.42 6.84
C LEU A 162 7.34 -2.05 7.41
N ARG A 163 6.28 -2.74 6.98
CA ARG A 163 4.95 -2.56 7.59
C ARG A 163 4.95 -2.94 9.07
N ASP A 164 5.55 -4.06 9.45
CA ASP A 164 5.59 -4.49 10.85
C ASP A 164 6.41 -3.50 11.70
N ARG A 165 7.48 -2.94 11.13
CA ARG A 165 8.36 -1.94 11.77
C ARG A 165 7.69 -0.58 11.96
N HIS A 166 6.86 -0.13 11.02
CA HIS A 166 6.32 1.24 11.00
C HIS A 166 4.82 1.32 11.27
N GLY A 167 4.10 0.19 11.29
CA GLY A 167 2.65 0.15 11.55
C GLY A 167 1.77 0.67 10.39
N SER A 168 2.37 1.22 9.33
CA SER A 168 1.69 1.71 8.12
C SER A 168 2.15 0.91 6.89
N PHE A 169 1.30 0.83 5.86
CA PHE A 169 1.70 0.26 4.56
C PHE A 169 2.41 1.27 3.66
N LEU A 170 2.43 2.57 3.99
CA LEU A 170 3.06 3.59 3.13
C LEU A 170 4.55 3.35 2.83
N PRO A 171 5.39 2.90 3.79
CA PRO A 171 6.78 2.53 3.48
C PRO A 171 6.87 1.35 2.51
N ALA A 172 5.98 0.36 2.65
CA ALA A 172 5.88 -0.78 1.75
C ALA A 172 5.47 -0.33 0.34
N PHE A 173 4.45 0.52 0.22
CA PHE A 173 4.03 1.12 -1.05
C PHE A 173 5.16 1.90 -1.73
N ALA A 174 5.87 2.75 -0.99
CA ALA A 174 6.99 3.52 -1.52
C ALA A 174 8.12 2.61 -2.05
N MET A 175 8.44 1.54 -1.32
CA MET A 175 9.42 0.55 -1.77
C MET A 175 8.93 -0.24 -2.99
N HIS A 176 7.67 -0.67 -3.00
CA HIS A 176 7.10 -1.37 -4.15
C HIS A 176 7.13 -0.48 -5.41
N ALA A 177 6.66 0.76 -5.31
CA ALA A 177 6.73 1.73 -6.39
C ALA A 177 8.17 1.93 -6.90
N TRP A 178 9.15 2.05 -5.98
CA TRP A 178 10.56 2.15 -6.34
C TRP A 178 11.06 0.92 -7.11
N TYR A 179 10.80 -0.28 -6.60
CA TYR A 179 11.20 -1.53 -7.27
C TYR A 179 10.56 -1.66 -8.66
N ASN A 180 9.27 -1.35 -8.80
CA ASN A 180 8.57 -1.39 -10.08
C ASN A 180 9.09 -0.33 -11.06
N LEU A 181 9.43 0.88 -10.58
CA LEU A 181 10.03 1.91 -11.41
C LEU A 181 11.30 1.40 -12.09
N GLY A 182 12.21 0.78 -11.33
CA GLY A 182 13.42 0.20 -11.90
C GLY A 182 13.19 -1.05 -12.74
N TYR A 183 12.22 -1.90 -12.37
CA TYR A 183 11.81 -3.02 -13.21
C TYR A 183 11.37 -2.53 -14.60
N PHE A 184 10.41 -1.60 -14.68
CA PHE A 184 9.98 -1.06 -15.97
C PHE A 184 11.08 -0.29 -16.68
N TRP A 185 11.93 0.46 -15.95
CA TRP A 185 13.06 1.16 -16.57
C TRP A 185 14.05 0.21 -17.25
N THR A 186 14.43 -0.88 -16.56
CA THR A 186 15.43 -1.84 -17.05
C THR A 186 14.88 -2.84 -18.07
N THR A 187 13.55 -3.01 -18.12
CA THR A 187 12.88 -3.98 -19.00
C THR A 187 12.04 -3.35 -20.12
N SER A 188 11.81 -2.04 -20.10
CA SER A 188 11.05 -1.31 -21.14
C SER A 188 11.62 -1.49 -22.54
N GLY A 189 12.93 -1.68 -22.68
CA GLY A 189 13.58 -2.01 -23.95
C GLY A 189 13.16 -3.35 -24.56
N MET A 190 12.52 -4.25 -23.78
CA MET A 190 11.98 -5.52 -24.28
C MET A 190 10.59 -5.38 -24.93
N GLN A 191 9.92 -4.24 -24.80
CA GLN A 191 8.57 -4.02 -25.34
C GLN A 191 8.55 -3.85 -26.87
N GLY A 192 9.71 -3.82 -27.55
CA GLY A 192 9.81 -3.88 -29.00
C GLY A 192 9.78 -5.31 -29.59
N VAL A 193 9.63 -6.34 -28.75
CA VAL A 193 9.73 -7.77 -29.15
C VAL A 193 8.49 -8.59 -28.71
N ILE A 194 7.37 -7.93 -28.39
CA ILE A 194 6.10 -8.59 -28.09
C ILE A 194 4.99 -8.03 -28.98
#